data_AF-A0A2H5FHQ5-F1
#
_entry.id   AF-A0A2H5FHQ5-F1
#
_cell.length_a   1.000
_cell.length_b   1.000
_cell.length_c   1.000
_cell.angle_alpha   90.00
_cell.angle_beta   90.00
_cell.angle_gamma   90.00
#
_symmetry.space_group_name_H-M   'P 1'
#
loop_
_entity.id
_entity.type
_entity.pdbx_description
1 polymer ?
#
loop_
_entity_poly.entity_id
_entity_poly.type
_entity_poly.pdbx_seq_one_letter_code
_entity_poly.pdbx_strand_id
1 'polypeptide(L)'
;MISKHPVFQFIYDIIFRKVFLDVVTSIHFDVTRFNKKVSNLMTEKIIHLSFQETPQAYYDQNAAELGIVPDGTGLQIVFKINGENYVFAGPRGGSVLTVNGGAVENKNAPFLAQLAEEIEEETFGVLKITHSQETGYLLSVNGKQHALTPQDDKSYLAYKPEKYAYLTFTAVCNTVTLDELEAAQMQMNPTAAFWNQIGNFLFPHTRNAPRDDTFLTYWESQSAARAGLIAKLSQTDEDTLLIKPTVVFGAKTIAQALAKLNDIKSYGELMTLFKHTVGRYSERPGYYIFTTSELVRAVNNEDIKEVNDYKGNKVASGIFNDSAIKAILPSFILPQISIGNSRDSLFASPNTVSLPSEQHALQMQYS
;
A
#
# COMPACT_ATOMS: atom_id res chain seq x y z
N MET A 1 -7.22 29.71 3.22
CA MET A 1 -8.12 29.64 4.40
C MET A 1 -9.34 28.83 3.98
N ILE A 2 -9.35 27.52 4.23
CA ILE A 2 -10.53 26.66 3.99
C ILE A 2 -10.67 25.73 5.20
N SER A 3 -11.70 26.04 5.98
CA SER A 3 -12.55 25.23 6.86
C SER A 3 -12.08 23.84 7.35
N LYS A 4 -11.98 23.74 8.68
CA LYS A 4 -11.89 22.51 9.50
C LYS A 4 -13.13 21.62 9.30
N HIS A 5 -12.96 20.29 9.33
CA HIS A 5 -14.06 19.36 9.64
C HIS A 5 -13.74 18.58 10.95
N PRO A 6 -14.66 18.51 11.94
CA PRO A 6 -14.39 17.92 13.26
C PRO A 6 -14.50 16.38 13.32
N VAL A 7 -14.49 15.68 12.18
CA VAL A 7 -14.78 14.22 12.10
C VAL A 7 -13.52 13.36 12.28
N PHE A 8 -12.33 13.92 12.02
CA PHE A 8 -11.04 13.23 12.16
C PHE A 8 -10.66 12.80 13.59
N GLN A 9 -11.40 13.27 14.60
CA GLN A 9 -11.13 12.98 16.00
C GLN A 9 -11.51 11.53 16.38
N PHE A 10 -12.50 10.93 15.70
CA PHE A 10 -13.05 9.60 16.00
C PHE A 10 -12.35 8.44 15.24
N ILE A 11 -11.72 8.73 14.09
CA ILE A 11 -11.26 7.72 13.12
C ILE A 11 -9.95 7.03 13.53
N TYR A 12 -8.98 7.78 14.08
CA TYR A 12 -7.69 7.20 14.48
C TYR A 12 -7.80 6.24 15.69
N ASP A 13 -8.80 6.43 16.55
CA ASP A 13 -9.06 5.56 17.70
C ASP A 13 -9.64 4.20 17.28
N ILE A 14 -10.14 4.08 16.05
CA ILE A 14 -10.66 2.85 15.46
C ILE A 14 -9.58 2.18 14.60
N ILE A 15 -8.93 2.91 13.70
CA ILE A 15 -7.97 2.32 12.75
C ILE A 15 -6.69 1.82 13.45
N PHE A 16 -6.10 2.65 14.33
CA PHE A 16 -4.83 2.30 14.98
C PHE A 16 -5.02 1.25 16.09
N ARG A 17 -6.21 1.17 16.71
CA ARG A 17 -6.51 0.23 17.81
C ARG A 17 -7.21 -1.06 17.37
N LYS A 18 -8.03 -1.08 16.31
CA LYS A 18 -8.69 -2.32 15.87
C LYS A 18 -7.90 -3.09 14.82
N VAL A 19 -7.31 -2.43 13.82
CA VAL A 19 -6.63 -3.16 12.72
C VAL A 19 -5.21 -3.56 13.13
N PHE A 20 -4.46 -2.67 13.77
CA PHE A 20 -3.08 -2.95 14.16
C PHE A 20 -2.97 -3.91 15.36
N LEU A 21 -3.90 -3.81 16.33
CA LEU A 21 -3.88 -4.70 17.50
C LEU A 21 -4.37 -6.11 17.16
N ASP A 22 -5.42 -6.29 16.35
CA ASP A 22 -5.92 -7.63 15.98
C ASP A 22 -4.93 -8.39 15.06
N VAL A 23 -4.18 -7.69 14.19
CA VAL A 23 -3.16 -8.31 13.32
C VAL A 23 -1.91 -8.70 14.11
N VAL A 24 -1.52 -7.93 15.14
CA VAL A 24 -0.32 -8.22 15.96
C VAL A 24 -0.62 -9.19 17.12
N THR A 25 -1.86 -9.26 17.63
CA THR A 25 -2.21 -10.12 18.78
C THR A 25 -2.70 -11.52 18.40
N SER A 26 -2.91 -11.83 17.12
CA SER A 26 -3.36 -13.17 16.68
C SER A 26 -2.29 -14.28 16.75
N ILE A 27 -1.12 -14.03 17.34
CA ILE A 27 -0.01 -15.01 17.49
C ILE A 27 0.06 -15.61 18.91
N HIS A 28 -0.91 -15.39 19.81
CA HIS A 28 -0.97 -16.14 21.07
C HIS A 28 -2.27 -16.94 21.21
N PHE A 29 -2.14 -18.23 20.95
CA PHE A 29 -3.08 -19.28 21.31
C PHE A 29 -3.43 -19.20 22.81
N ASP A 30 -4.71 -19.24 23.13
CA ASP A 30 -5.15 -19.99 24.30
C ASP A 30 -6.49 -20.68 24.06
N VAL A 31 -6.52 -21.93 24.48
CA VAL A 31 -7.55 -22.94 24.29
C VAL A 31 -8.46 -22.88 25.51
N THR A 32 -9.73 -22.48 25.35
CA THR A 32 -10.92 -23.14 25.95
C THR A 32 -12.19 -22.27 25.92
N ARG A 33 -13.20 -22.73 25.16
CA ARG A 33 -14.66 -22.84 25.49
C ARG A 33 -15.57 -22.51 24.31
N PHE A 34 -16.11 -23.58 23.70
CA PHE A 34 -17.38 -23.63 22.94
C PHE A 34 -18.54 -23.11 23.82
N ASN A 35 -19.56 -22.38 23.36
CA ASN A 35 -20.49 -22.69 22.26
C ASN A 35 -21.30 -21.43 21.84
N LYS A 36 -21.11 -20.91 20.63
CA LYS A 36 -22.19 -20.52 19.70
C LYS A 36 -21.57 -20.41 18.30
N LYS A 37 -21.84 -21.40 17.45
CA LYS A 37 -21.44 -21.47 16.04
C LYS A 37 -22.12 -20.32 15.27
N VAL A 38 -21.44 -19.19 15.18
CA VAL A 38 -21.44 -18.34 13.99
C VAL A 38 -20.01 -18.41 13.48
N SER A 39 -19.85 -18.76 12.22
CA SER A 39 -18.58 -19.20 11.62
C SER A 39 -17.44 -18.21 11.87
N ASN A 40 -16.42 -18.66 12.61
CA ASN A 40 -15.09 -18.03 12.67
C ASN A 40 -14.31 -18.15 11.33
N LEU A 41 -14.99 -18.47 10.23
CA LEU A 41 -14.35 -18.64 8.93
C LEU A 41 -14.17 -17.26 8.28
N MET A 42 -12.97 -17.00 7.81
CA MET A 42 -12.70 -15.87 6.93
C MET A 42 -13.27 -16.22 5.55
N THR A 43 -14.05 -15.31 4.97
CA THR A 43 -14.52 -15.42 3.59
C THR A 43 -13.57 -14.67 2.69
N GLU A 44 -13.01 -15.40 1.75
CA GLU A 44 -11.95 -14.93 0.86
C GLU A 44 -12.29 -15.36 -0.57
N LYS A 45 -12.53 -14.38 -1.45
CA LYS A 45 -12.93 -14.68 -2.83
C LYS A 45 -12.58 -13.56 -3.80
N ILE A 46 -12.27 -13.97 -5.03
CA ILE A 46 -12.29 -13.07 -6.19
C ILE A 46 -13.76 -12.73 -6.48
N ILE A 47 -14.04 -11.46 -6.76
CA ILE A 47 -15.37 -10.94 -7.07
C ILE A 47 -15.30 -10.06 -8.32
N HIS A 48 -16.46 -9.86 -8.95
CA HIS A 48 -16.63 -8.83 -9.97
C HIS A 48 -17.12 -7.54 -9.30
N LEU A 49 -16.32 -6.47 -9.32
CA LEU A 49 -16.65 -5.21 -8.66
C LEU A 49 -16.00 -4.03 -9.39
N SER A 50 -16.81 -3.04 -9.75
CA SER A 50 -16.36 -1.83 -10.44
C SER A 50 -15.85 -0.77 -9.47
N PHE A 51 -14.88 0.04 -9.92
CA PHE A 51 -14.36 1.17 -9.13
C PHE A 51 -15.42 2.26 -8.88
N GLN A 52 -16.44 2.35 -9.75
CA GLN A 52 -17.53 3.33 -9.59
C GLN A 52 -18.59 2.89 -8.58
N GLU A 53 -18.58 1.62 -8.16
CA GLU A 53 -19.51 1.14 -7.15
C GLU A 53 -19.18 1.77 -5.78
N THR A 54 -20.21 1.98 -4.96
CA THR A 54 -20.04 2.47 -3.60
C THR A 54 -19.98 1.31 -2.62
N PRO A 55 -19.26 1.44 -1.49
CA PRO A 55 -19.27 0.45 -0.42
C PRO A 55 -20.68 0.07 0.03
N GLN A 56 -21.57 1.06 0.16
CA GLN A 56 -22.96 0.85 0.55
C GLN A 56 -23.74 0.06 -0.51
N ALA A 57 -23.61 0.41 -1.79
CA ALA A 57 -24.31 -0.30 -2.87
C ALA A 57 -23.87 -1.77 -2.99
N TYR A 58 -22.57 -2.02 -2.86
CA TYR A 58 -22.05 -3.39 -2.86
C TYR A 58 -22.57 -4.19 -1.67
N TYR A 59 -22.61 -3.58 -0.48
CA TYR A 59 -23.21 -4.19 0.69
C TYR A 59 -24.70 -4.48 0.48
N ASP A 60 -25.49 -3.53 -0.02
CA ASP A 60 -26.94 -3.70 -0.19
C ASP A 60 -27.27 -4.87 -1.14
N GLN A 61 -26.47 -5.07 -2.19
CA GLN A 61 -26.60 -6.20 -3.12
C GLN A 61 -26.18 -7.55 -2.51
N ASN A 62 -25.31 -7.52 -1.50
CA ASN A 62 -24.68 -8.72 -0.91
C ASN A 62 -24.96 -8.85 0.59
N ALA A 63 -25.98 -8.18 1.14
CA ALA A 63 -26.23 -8.09 2.58
C ALA A 63 -26.57 -9.44 3.23
N ALA A 64 -27.04 -10.41 2.43
CA ALA A 64 -27.24 -11.78 2.88
C ALA A 64 -25.93 -12.52 3.17
N GLU A 65 -24.83 -12.12 2.50
CA GLU A 65 -23.50 -12.71 2.65
C GLU A 65 -22.57 -11.84 3.52
N LEU A 66 -22.73 -10.51 3.46
CA LEU A 66 -21.95 -9.53 4.20
C LEU A 66 -22.76 -9.02 5.39
N GLY A 67 -22.26 -9.23 6.60
CA GLY A 67 -22.83 -8.67 7.83
C GLY A 67 -22.42 -7.21 8.13
N ILE A 68 -21.55 -6.61 7.31
CA ILE A 68 -21.04 -5.25 7.47
C ILE A 68 -20.75 -4.63 6.11
N VAL A 69 -20.93 -3.31 6.02
CA VAL A 69 -20.49 -2.52 4.87
C VAL A 69 -18.95 -2.54 4.81
N PRO A 70 -18.33 -2.75 3.63
CA PRO A 70 -16.89 -2.64 3.48
C PRO A 70 -16.31 -1.38 4.13
N ASP A 71 -15.27 -1.58 4.92
CA ASP A 71 -14.65 -0.56 5.77
C ASP A 71 -13.17 -0.33 5.45
N GLY A 72 -12.61 -1.09 4.52
CA GLY A 72 -11.29 -0.83 3.95
C GLY A 72 -11.21 -1.15 2.46
N THR A 73 -10.32 -0.43 1.78
CA THR A 73 -10.09 -0.57 0.35
C THR A 73 -8.60 -0.47 0.03
N GLY A 74 -8.16 -1.12 -1.05
CA GLY A 74 -6.80 -0.99 -1.56
C GLY A 74 -6.74 -1.19 -3.06
N LEU A 75 -5.71 -0.63 -3.69
CA LEU A 75 -5.47 -0.77 -5.11
C LEU A 75 -4.08 -1.32 -5.38
N GLN A 76 -4.07 -2.43 -6.11
CA GLN A 76 -2.87 -2.98 -6.73
C GLN A 76 -2.81 -2.57 -8.20
N ILE A 77 -1.77 -1.83 -8.57
CA ILE A 77 -1.50 -1.48 -9.98
C ILE A 77 -0.42 -2.41 -10.50
N VAL A 78 -0.73 -3.14 -11.57
CA VAL A 78 0.21 -3.98 -12.31
C VAL A 78 0.73 -3.19 -13.52
N PHE A 79 2.00 -2.84 -13.48
CA PHE A 79 2.71 -2.16 -14.56
C PHE A 79 3.31 -3.19 -15.51
N LYS A 80 2.82 -3.25 -16.76
CA LYS A 80 3.33 -4.17 -17.77
C LYS A 80 4.43 -3.48 -18.58
N ILE A 81 5.68 -3.87 -18.38
CA ILE A 81 6.85 -3.18 -18.93
C ILE A 81 7.79 -4.21 -19.55
N ASN A 82 8.01 -4.10 -20.86
CA ASN A 82 8.99 -4.92 -21.61
C ASN A 82 8.86 -6.45 -21.38
N GLY A 83 7.64 -6.96 -21.25
CA GLY A 83 7.37 -8.38 -21.03
C GLY A 83 7.48 -8.82 -19.57
N GLU A 84 7.80 -7.94 -18.63
CA GLU A 84 7.76 -8.22 -17.19
C GLU A 84 6.63 -7.41 -16.54
N ASN A 85 6.10 -7.91 -15.41
CA ASN A 85 5.00 -7.26 -14.71
C ASN A 85 5.46 -6.81 -13.32
N TYR A 86 5.24 -5.54 -13.02
CA TYR A 86 5.70 -4.91 -11.79
C TYR A 86 4.56 -4.40 -10.94
N VAL A 87 4.77 -4.32 -9.64
CA VAL A 87 3.88 -3.69 -8.66
C VAL A 87 4.68 -2.67 -7.87
N PHE A 88 4.06 -1.52 -7.60
CA PHE A 88 4.64 -0.46 -6.80
C PHE A 88 3.98 -0.46 -5.41
N ALA A 89 4.78 -0.62 -4.35
CA ALA A 89 4.25 -0.75 -2.99
C ALA A 89 5.31 -0.35 -1.93
N GLY A 90 4.91 -0.27 -0.66
CA GLY A 90 5.83 0.08 0.43
C GLY A 90 5.46 -0.64 1.74
N PRO A 91 6.44 -0.99 2.60
CA PRO A 91 6.13 -1.65 3.86
C PRO A 91 5.50 -0.69 4.86
N ARG A 92 4.47 -1.13 5.59
CA ARG A 92 3.96 -0.42 6.77
C ARG A 92 4.68 -0.92 8.03
N GLY A 93 4.93 -0.01 8.96
CA GLY A 93 5.58 -0.33 10.24
C GLY A 93 6.95 -1.03 10.09
N GLY A 94 7.62 -0.82 8.95
CA GLY A 94 8.95 -1.37 8.64
C GLY A 94 9.02 -2.90 8.47
N SER A 95 7.89 -3.61 8.34
CA SER A 95 7.92 -5.09 8.38
C SER A 95 7.05 -5.79 7.34
N VAL A 96 5.86 -5.26 7.03
CA VAL A 96 4.88 -5.94 6.17
C VAL A 96 4.57 -5.07 4.95
N LEU A 97 4.73 -5.63 3.75
CA LEU A 97 4.40 -4.95 2.50
C LEU A 97 2.89 -4.74 2.40
N THR A 98 2.47 -3.52 2.08
CA THR A 98 1.07 -3.20 1.79
C THR A 98 0.98 -2.47 0.45
N VAL A 99 -0.05 -2.78 -0.34
CA VAL A 99 -0.44 -1.94 -1.48
C VAL A 99 -1.01 -0.60 -0.98
N ASN A 100 -1.24 0.34 -1.89
CA ASN A 100 -1.85 1.61 -1.53
C ASN A 100 -3.33 1.42 -1.15
N GLY A 101 -3.78 2.15 -0.13
CA GLY A 101 -5.16 2.09 0.35
C GLY A 101 -5.30 2.20 1.86
N GLY A 102 -6.54 2.36 2.30
CA GLY A 102 -6.84 2.62 3.70
C GLY A 102 -8.29 2.37 4.06
N ALA A 103 -8.79 3.16 5.01
CA ALA A 103 -10.14 2.98 5.52
C ALA A 103 -11.15 3.70 4.63
N VAL A 104 -12.33 3.11 4.49
CA VAL A 104 -13.43 3.77 3.80
C VAL A 104 -14.05 4.81 4.72
N GLU A 105 -13.81 6.10 4.45
CA GLU A 105 -14.38 7.19 5.25
C GLU A 105 -15.81 7.55 4.85
N ASN A 106 -16.12 7.48 3.55
CA ASN A 106 -17.46 7.77 3.02
C ASN A 106 -18.00 6.57 2.25
N LYS A 107 -18.89 5.82 2.90
CA LYS A 107 -19.54 4.61 2.37
C LYS A 107 -20.46 4.85 1.19
N ASN A 108 -20.86 6.09 0.95
CA ASN A 108 -21.73 6.49 -0.16
C ASN A 108 -20.94 7.08 -1.34
N ALA A 109 -19.64 7.31 -1.18
CA ALA A 109 -18.78 7.69 -2.29
C ALA A 109 -18.29 6.43 -3.03
N PRO A 110 -18.02 6.50 -4.34
CA PRO A 110 -17.42 5.40 -5.09
C PRO A 110 -16.10 4.95 -4.48
N PHE A 111 -15.75 3.66 -4.62
CA PHE A 111 -14.43 3.16 -4.24
C PHE A 111 -13.30 3.94 -4.92
N LEU A 112 -13.50 4.36 -6.17
CA LEU A 112 -12.54 5.22 -6.88
C LEU A 112 -12.17 6.47 -6.08
N ALA A 113 -13.14 7.15 -5.46
CA ALA A 113 -12.87 8.39 -4.75
C ALA A 113 -11.95 8.13 -3.55
N GLN A 114 -12.22 7.07 -2.80
CA GLN A 114 -11.39 6.64 -1.67
C GLN A 114 -9.99 6.23 -2.15
N LEU A 115 -9.90 5.43 -3.22
CA LEU A 115 -8.63 4.96 -3.75
C LEU A 115 -7.76 6.08 -4.33
N ALA A 116 -8.38 7.07 -4.98
CA ALA A 116 -7.67 8.22 -5.54
C ALA A 116 -7.08 9.09 -4.43
N GLU A 117 -7.85 9.35 -3.37
CA GLU A 117 -7.39 10.07 -2.18
C GLU A 117 -6.24 9.33 -1.49
N GLU A 118 -6.42 8.04 -1.18
CA GLU A 118 -5.40 7.22 -0.52
C GLU A 118 -4.11 7.14 -1.33
N ILE A 119 -4.19 6.98 -2.66
CA ILE A 119 -2.98 6.95 -3.50
C ILE A 119 -2.29 8.30 -3.52
N GLU A 120 -3.03 9.39 -3.69
CA GLU A 120 -2.44 10.73 -3.71
C GLU A 120 -1.79 11.06 -2.37
N GLU A 121 -2.45 10.79 -1.24
CA GLU A 121 -1.90 11.08 0.09
C GLU A 121 -0.68 10.21 0.40
N GLU A 122 -0.79 8.89 0.23
CA GLU A 122 0.30 7.98 0.58
C GLU A 122 1.53 8.23 -0.32
N THR A 123 1.33 8.48 -1.61
CA THR A 123 2.44 8.72 -2.54
C THR A 123 2.88 10.18 -2.61
N PHE A 124 2.42 11.03 -1.67
CA PHE A 124 2.76 12.46 -1.60
C PHE A 124 2.49 13.21 -2.92
N GLY A 125 1.46 12.77 -3.65
CA GLY A 125 1.03 13.32 -4.93
C GLY A 125 1.86 12.93 -6.14
N VAL A 126 2.83 12.02 -6.00
CA VAL A 126 3.62 11.49 -7.12
C VAL A 126 2.78 10.57 -8.00
N LEU A 127 1.91 9.75 -7.40
CA LEU A 127 0.88 9.01 -8.12
C LEU A 127 -0.46 9.70 -7.88
N LYS A 128 -1.26 9.85 -8.94
CA LYS A 128 -2.65 10.34 -8.84
C LYS A 128 -3.55 9.57 -9.78
N ILE A 129 -4.76 9.25 -9.33
CA ILE A 129 -5.77 8.65 -10.19
C ILE A 129 -6.84 9.68 -10.51
N THR A 130 -7.15 9.83 -11.78
CA THR A 130 -8.27 10.64 -12.24
C THR A 130 -9.17 9.81 -13.14
N HIS A 131 -10.44 10.22 -13.26
CA HIS A 131 -11.42 9.58 -14.12
C HIS A 131 -12.27 10.64 -14.79
N SER A 132 -12.47 10.50 -16.10
CA SER A 132 -13.44 11.29 -16.85
C SER A 132 -14.19 10.39 -17.84
N GLN A 133 -15.38 10.84 -18.27
CA GLN A 133 -16.15 10.11 -19.28
C GLN A 133 -15.44 10.07 -20.64
N GLU A 134 -14.61 11.07 -20.94
CA GLU A 134 -13.95 11.21 -22.25
C GLU A 134 -12.67 10.37 -22.33
N THR A 135 -11.89 10.35 -21.25
CA THR A 135 -10.54 9.75 -21.22
C THR A 135 -10.47 8.44 -20.46
N GLY A 136 -11.56 8.05 -19.79
CA GLY A 136 -11.55 6.92 -18.85
C GLY A 136 -10.67 7.19 -17.62
N TYR A 137 -10.12 6.12 -17.05
CA TYR A 137 -9.22 6.20 -15.90
C TYR A 137 -7.79 6.50 -16.33
N LEU A 138 -7.18 7.48 -15.67
CA LEU A 138 -5.79 7.88 -15.89
C LEU A 138 -5.01 7.76 -14.59
N LEU A 139 -3.79 7.24 -14.71
CA LEU A 139 -2.77 7.29 -13.69
C LEU A 139 -1.77 8.38 -14.07
N SER A 140 -1.63 9.39 -13.20
CA SER A 140 -0.50 10.31 -13.28
C SER A 140 0.69 9.72 -12.53
N VAL A 141 1.86 9.66 -13.17
CA VAL A 141 3.14 9.32 -12.53
C VAL A 141 4.07 10.51 -12.77
N ASN A 142 4.46 11.22 -11.70
CA ASN A 142 5.28 12.43 -11.81
C ASN A 142 4.73 13.47 -12.81
N GLY A 143 3.40 13.63 -12.84
CA GLY A 143 2.71 14.58 -13.72
C GLY A 143 2.47 14.09 -15.15
N LYS A 144 3.08 12.98 -15.58
CA LYS A 144 2.78 12.35 -16.88
C LYS A 144 1.55 11.48 -16.77
N GLN A 145 0.66 11.52 -17.77
CA GLN A 145 -0.60 10.79 -17.76
C GLN A 145 -0.48 9.47 -18.52
N HIS A 146 -0.95 8.39 -17.89
CA HIS A 146 -0.94 7.04 -18.42
C HIS A 146 -2.35 6.45 -18.34
N ALA A 147 -2.74 5.65 -19.33
CA ALA A 147 -4.01 4.94 -19.26
C ALA A 147 -3.95 3.91 -18.13
N LEU A 148 -4.98 3.93 -17.27
CA LEU A 148 -5.18 2.95 -16.22
C LEU A 148 -6.40 2.10 -16.60
N THR A 149 -6.25 0.78 -16.60
CA THR A 149 -7.34 -0.13 -16.96
C THR A 149 -7.73 -0.94 -15.73
N PRO A 150 -8.88 -0.63 -15.08
CA PRO A 150 -9.43 -1.48 -14.03
C PRO A 150 -9.60 -2.92 -14.51
N GLN A 151 -9.41 -3.87 -13.60
CA GLN A 151 -9.65 -5.29 -13.82
C GLN A 151 -10.80 -5.70 -12.90
N ASP A 152 -12.02 -5.34 -13.29
CA ASP A 152 -13.21 -5.49 -12.45
C ASP A 152 -13.46 -6.96 -12.06
N ASP A 153 -13.01 -7.93 -12.86
CA ASP A 153 -13.03 -9.38 -12.61
C ASP A 153 -11.89 -9.88 -11.68
N LYS A 154 -11.01 -8.98 -11.24
CA LYS A 154 -9.85 -9.26 -10.38
C LYS A 154 -9.86 -8.40 -9.11
N SER A 155 -11.07 -8.13 -8.61
CA SER A 155 -11.29 -7.57 -7.28
C SER A 155 -11.33 -8.71 -6.25
N TYR A 156 -10.87 -8.48 -5.03
CA TYR A 156 -10.78 -9.50 -3.99
C TYR A 156 -11.42 -9.02 -2.69
N LEU A 157 -12.30 -9.85 -2.14
CA LEU A 157 -12.92 -9.64 -0.85
C LEU A 157 -12.22 -10.48 0.22
N ALA A 158 -11.70 -9.80 1.24
CA ALA A 158 -11.28 -10.40 2.50
C ALA A 158 -12.29 -9.97 3.59
N TYR A 159 -13.15 -10.89 4.02
CA TYR A 159 -14.22 -10.62 4.96
C TYR A 159 -14.12 -11.50 6.20
N LYS A 160 -14.22 -10.86 7.36
CA LYS A 160 -14.40 -11.56 8.63
C LYS A 160 -15.69 -11.08 9.29
N PRO A 161 -16.65 -11.99 9.57
CA PRO A 161 -17.94 -11.64 10.15
C PRO A 161 -17.83 -10.70 11.37
N GLU A 162 -18.65 -9.65 11.35
CA GLU A 162 -18.76 -8.61 12.39
C GLU A 162 -17.46 -7.84 12.71
N LYS A 163 -16.36 -8.12 12.00
CA LYS A 163 -15.05 -7.51 12.25
C LYS A 163 -14.65 -6.47 11.21
N TYR A 164 -14.48 -6.90 9.95
CA TYR A 164 -14.04 -6.04 8.85
C TYR A 164 -14.37 -6.68 7.50
N ALA A 165 -14.51 -5.84 6.48
CA ALA A 165 -14.65 -6.25 5.08
C ALA A 165 -13.71 -5.36 4.24
N TYR A 166 -12.63 -5.97 3.76
CA TYR A 166 -11.59 -5.30 3.00
C TYR A 166 -11.65 -5.70 1.53
N LEU A 167 -11.70 -4.71 0.64
CA LEU A 167 -11.76 -4.91 -0.80
C LEU A 167 -10.44 -4.48 -1.44
N THR A 168 -9.79 -5.41 -2.15
CA THR A 168 -8.59 -5.11 -2.94
C THR A 168 -8.94 -5.09 -4.42
N PHE A 169 -8.72 -3.97 -5.06
CA PHE A 169 -8.92 -3.78 -6.49
C PHE A 169 -7.61 -4.00 -7.24
N THR A 170 -7.73 -4.40 -8.51
CA THR A 170 -6.58 -4.52 -9.41
C THR A 170 -6.78 -3.63 -10.63
N ALA A 171 -5.73 -2.94 -11.04
CA ALA A 171 -5.67 -2.21 -12.30
C ALA A 171 -4.38 -2.51 -13.04
N VAL A 172 -4.38 -2.27 -14.35
CA VAL A 172 -3.23 -2.47 -15.23
C VAL A 172 -2.82 -1.14 -15.85
N CYS A 173 -1.52 -0.89 -15.94
CA CYS A 173 -0.94 0.21 -16.70
C CYS A 173 0.13 -0.31 -17.65
N ASN A 174 0.00 -0.03 -18.96
CA ASN A 174 0.88 -0.58 -19.99
C ASN A 174 1.87 0.44 -20.56
N THR A 175 1.73 1.72 -20.20
CA THR A 175 2.48 2.82 -20.85
C THR A 175 3.52 3.46 -19.95
N VAL A 176 3.57 3.09 -18.67
CA VAL A 176 4.63 3.52 -17.75
C VAL A 176 5.90 2.74 -18.07
N THR A 177 7.02 3.44 -18.09
CA THR A 177 8.35 2.84 -18.24
C THR A 177 8.99 2.52 -16.89
N LEU A 178 10.02 1.65 -16.89
CA LEU A 178 10.73 1.32 -15.65
C LEU A 178 11.44 2.56 -15.08
N ASP A 179 12.05 3.39 -15.94
CA ASP A 179 12.68 4.65 -15.56
C ASP A 179 11.70 5.61 -14.87
N GLU A 180 10.44 5.65 -15.30
CA GLU A 180 9.40 6.47 -14.66
C GLU A 180 9.03 5.94 -13.27
N LEU A 181 8.95 4.61 -13.07
CA LEU A 181 8.75 4.03 -11.75
C LEU A 181 9.94 4.26 -10.83
N GLU A 182 11.16 4.13 -11.35
CA GLU A 182 12.39 4.41 -10.59
C GLU A 182 12.47 5.89 -10.20
N ALA A 183 12.14 6.79 -11.11
CA ALA A 183 12.08 8.23 -10.84
C ALA A 183 11.02 8.55 -9.77
N ALA A 184 9.83 7.95 -9.85
CA ALA A 184 8.81 8.09 -8.82
C ALA A 184 9.31 7.59 -7.46
N GLN A 185 9.94 6.40 -7.42
CA GLN A 185 10.56 5.84 -6.22
C GLN A 185 11.59 6.80 -5.60
N MET A 186 12.52 7.30 -6.40
CA MET A 186 13.58 8.21 -5.96
C MET A 186 13.02 9.53 -5.41
N GLN A 187 11.90 10.00 -5.96
CA GLN A 187 11.25 11.24 -5.51
C GLN A 187 10.48 11.06 -4.19
N MET A 188 9.83 9.92 -3.98
CA MET A 188 9.04 9.66 -2.77
C MET A 188 9.89 9.26 -1.56
N ASN A 189 10.95 8.47 -1.76
CA ASN A 189 11.70 7.84 -0.68
C ASN A 189 12.34 8.80 0.33
N PRO A 190 12.93 9.95 -0.07
CA PRO A 190 13.45 10.92 0.89
C PRO A 190 12.35 11.44 1.83
N THR A 191 11.15 11.71 1.29
CA THR A 191 9.99 12.18 2.07
C THR A 191 9.50 11.10 3.03
N ALA A 192 9.28 9.88 2.53
CA ALA A 192 8.86 8.74 3.33
C ALA A 192 9.85 8.48 4.49
N ALA A 193 11.15 8.41 4.19
CA ALA A 193 12.19 8.14 5.17
C ALA A 193 12.31 9.26 6.22
N PHE A 194 12.17 10.53 5.82
CA PHE A 194 12.20 11.66 6.75
C PHE A 194 11.03 11.58 7.76
N TRP A 195 9.79 11.47 7.26
CA TRP A 195 8.61 11.46 8.11
C TRP A 195 8.48 10.18 8.93
N ASN A 196 8.87 9.02 8.38
CA ASN A 196 8.88 7.76 9.11
C ASN A 196 9.82 7.79 10.32
N GLN A 197 10.97 8.47 10.23
CA GLN A 197 11.87 8.63 11.39
C GLN A 197 11.22 9.45 12.51
N ILE A 198 10.50 10.51 12.17
CA ILE A 198 9.73 11.29 13.17
C ILE A 198 8.60 10.44 13.75
N GLY A 199 7.85 9.72 12.90
CA GLY A 199 6.75 8.85 13.34
C GLY A 199 7.21 7.72 14.24
N ASN A 200 8.30 7.02 13.89
CA ASN A 200 8.89 5.96 14.70
C ASN A 200 9.43 6.47 16.03
N PHE A 201 9.88 7.73 16.07
CA PHE A 201 10.18 8.38 17.34
C PHE A 201 8.89 8.66 18.12
N LEU A 202 7.92 9.37 17.55
CA LEU A 202 6.73 9.82 18.28
C LEU A 202 5.81 8.67 18.72
N PHE A 203 5.70 7.59 17.96
CA PHE A 203 4.77 6.49 18.24
C PHE A 203 4.98 5.83 19.62
N PRO A 204 6.14 5.23 19.94
CA PRO A 204 6.38 4.63 21.24
C PRO A 204 6.31 5.68 22.37
N HIS A 205 6.77 6.90 22.11
CA HIS A 205 6.75 7.95 23.12
C HIS A 205 5.33 8.44 23.45
N THR A 206 4.45 8.48 22.45
CA THR A 206 3.02 8.79 22.63
C THR A 206 2.31 7.67 23.38
N ARG A 207 2.62 6.41 23.05
CA ARG A 207 2.03 5.23 23.72
C ARG A 207 2.37 5.18 25.20
N ASN A 208 3.61 5.53 25.55
CA ASN A 208 4.15 5.40 26.91
C ASN A 208 4.02 6.68 27.74
N ALA A 209 3.62 7.81 27.14
CA ALA A 209 3.51 9.09 27.84
C ALA A 209 2.42 9.06 28.94
N PRO A 210 2.72 9.57 30.15
CA PRO A 210 1.71 9.85 31.16
C PRO A 210 0.67 10.84 30.64
N ARG A 211 -0.56 10.73 31.16
CA ARG A 211 -1.70 11.60 30.79
C ARG A 211 -2.01 12.67 31.85
N ASP A 212 -1.15 12.77 32.84
CA ASP A 212 -1.29 13.64 34.01
C ASP A 212 -0.11 14.63 34.10
N ASP A 213 0.00 15.32 35.23
CA ASP A 213 1.02 16.35 35.48
C ASP A 213 2.46 15.81 35.44
N THR A 214 2.67 14.49 35.43
CA THR A 214 4.00 13.89 35.26
C THR A 214 4.48 13.86 33.81
N PHE A 215 3.64 14.25 32.85
CA PHE A 215 3.98 14.29 31.42
C PHE A 215 5.25 15.09 31.14
N LEU A 216 5.40 16.28 31.73
CA LEU A 216 6.55 17.14 31.46
C LEU A 216 7.87 16.48 31.90
N THR A 217 7.88 15.85 33.09
CA THR A 217 9.04 15.09 33.56
C THR A 217 9.38 13.94 32.62
N TYR A 218 8.35 13.21 32.16
CA TYR A 218 8.53 12.17 31.16
C TYR A 218 9.10 12.75 29.86
N TRP A 219 8.54 13.83 29.34
CA TRP A 219 8.99 14.41 28.08
C TRP A 219 10.42 14.93 28.21
N GLU A 220 10.79 15.61 29.29
CA GLU A 220 12.18 16.04 29.51
C GLU A 220 13.17 14.88 29.61
N SER A 221 12.75 13.72 30.16
CA SER A 221 13.60 12.53 30.16
C SER A 221 13.92 11.99 28.75
N GLN A 222 13.14 12.38 27.73
CA GLN A 222 13.37 12.01 26.32
C GLN A 222 14.20 13.05 25.54
N SER A 223 14.71 14.09 26.22
CA SER A 223 15.44 15.21 25.60
C SER A 223 16.67 14.76 24.78
N ALA A 224 17.47 13.84 25.30
CA ALA A 224 18.64 13.32 24.59
C ALA A 224 18.25 12.58 23.29
N ALA A 225 17.23 11.73 23.35
CA ALA A 225 16.73 10.99 22.20
C ALA A 225 16.12 11.94 21.14
N ARG A 226 15.37 12.96 21.58
CA ARG A 226 14.90 14.04 20.70
C ARG A 226 16.04 14.79 20.04
N ALA A 227 17.06 15.19 20.80
CA ALA A 227 18.19 15.92 20.27
C ALA A 227 18.94 15.12 19.19
N GLY A 228 19.09 13.80 19.39
CA GLY A 228 19.65 12.90 18.38
C GLY A 228 18.82 12.85 17.09
N LEU A 229 17.49 12.73 17.21
CA LEU A 229 16.58 12.80 16.05
C LEU A 229 16.70 14.14 15.31
N ILE A 230 16.64 15.25 16.04
CA ILE A 230 16.71 16.60 15.48
C ILE A 230 18.03 16.80 14.75
N ALA A 231 19.16 16.44 15.36
CA ALA A 231 20.48 16.57 14.76
C ALA A 231 20.60 15.77 13.46
N LYS A 232 20.09 14.53 13.44
CA LYS A 232 20.09 13.67 12.26
C LYS A 232 19.25 14.28 11.12
N LEU A 233 18.02 14.70 11.42
CA LEU A 233 17.08 15.16 10.39
C LEU A 233 17.33 16.60 9.93
N SER A 234 17.95 17.44 10.76
CA SER A 234 18.26 18.84 10.40
C SER A 234 19.27 18.97 9.26
N GLN A 235 20.00 17.90 8.93
CA GLN A 235 20.95 17.85 7.80
C GLN A 235 20.28 17.49 6.47
N THR A 236 18.97 17.21 6.47
CA THR A 236 18.24 16.82 5.26
C THR A 236 18.17 18.00 4.29
N ASP A 237 18.42 17.74 3.02
CA ASP A 237 18.16 18.72 1.96
C ASP A 237 16.64 18.83 1.76
N GLU A 238 16.07 19.98 2.11
CA GLU A 238 14.64 20.21 2.05
C GLU A 238 14.08 20.13 0.63
N ASP A 239 14.89 20.39 -0.38
CA ASP A 239 14.45 20.34 -1.78
C ASP A 239 14.26 18.92 -2.30
N THR A 240 14.75 17.91 -1.56
CA THR A 240 14.44 16.50 -1.81
C THR A 240 13.10 16.06 -1.23
N LEU A 241 12.44 16.91 -0.42
CA LEU A 241 11.21 16.58 0.28
C LEU A 241 9.97 17.14 -0.45
N LEU A 242 9.04 16.25 -0.76
CA LEU A 242 7.72 16.57 -1.32
C LEU A 242 6.82 17.25 -0.28
N ILE A 243 6.85 16.75 0.95
CA ILE A 243 6.16 17.34 2.09
C ILE A 243 7.18 18.01 2.99
N LYS A 244 7.31 19.33 2.83
CA LYS A 244 8.33 20.13 3.53
C LYS A 244 7.96 20.34 5.00
N PRO A 245 8.84 19.98 5.96
CA PRO A 245 8.58 20.21 7.38
C PRO A 245 8.45 21.70 7.71
N THR A 246 9.14 22.60 6.99
CA THR A 246 8.95 24.05 7.17
C THR A 246 7.53 24.51 6.89
N VAL A 247 6.88 23.94 5.89
CA VAL A 247 5.48 24.25 5.55
C VAL A 247 4.55 23.64 6.60
N VAL A 248 4.72 22.35 6.91
CA VAL A 248 3.86 21.63 7.87
C VAL A 248 3.91 22.27 9.26
N PHE A 249 5.10 22.64 9.71
CA PHE A 249 5.29 23.25 11.02
C PHE A 249 5.21 24.78 10.98
N GLY A 250 5.17 25.44 9.84
CA GLY A 250 5.21 26.90 9.76
C GLY A 250 6.50 27.48 10.35
N ALA A 251 7.64 27.07 9.80
CA ALA A 251 8.99 27.46 10.21
C ALA A 251 9.83 27.89 8.98
N LYS A 252 10.98 28.54 9.18
CA LYS A 252 11.84 28.98 8.06
C LYS A 252 12.90 27.95 7.67
N THR A 253 13.27 27.06 8.59
CA THR A 253 14.28 26.02 8.35
C THR A 253 13.83 24.69 8.95
N ILE A 254 14.37 23.57 8.45
CA ILE A 254 14.11 22.24 9.01
C ILE A 254 14.45 22.20 10.51
N ALA A 255 15.60 22.77 10.92
CA ALA A 255 15.99 22.81 12.32
C ALA A 255 14.95 23.52 13.20
N GLN A 256 14.38 24.64 12.73
CA GLN A 256 13.30 25.35 13.44
C GLN A 256 12.00 24.56 13.45
N ALA A 257 11.67 23.85 12.36
CA ALA A 257 10.50 22.98 12.31
C ALA A 257 10.61 21.85 13.34
N LEU A 258 11.75 21.19 13.39
CA LEU A 258 12.03 20.07 14.31
C LEU A 258 12.18 20.53 15.76
N ALA A 259 12.61 21.77 16.00
CA ALA A 259 12.68 22.34 17.35
C ALA A 259 11.30 22.38 18.04
N LYS A 260 10.20 22.41 17.29
CA LYS A 260 8.83 22.34 17.85
C LYS A 260 8.55 21.06 18.64
N LEU A 261 9.34 20.00 18.44
CA LEU A 261 9.26 18.79 19.27
C LEU A 261 9.63 19.08 20.74
N ASN A 262 10.48 20.08 21.00
CA ASN A 262 10.86 20.48 22.36
C ASN A 262 9.78 21.31 23.04
N ASP A 263 8.88 21.91 22.27
CA ASP A 263 7.87 22.84 22.78
C ASP A 263 6.63 22.12 23.32
N ILE A 264 6.50 20.80 23.10
CA ILE A 264 5.36 20.00 23.56
C ILE A 264 5.27 20.01 25.08
N LYS A 265 4.15 20.50 25.64
CA LYS A 265 3.93 20.66 27.08
C LYS A 265 2.91 19.71 27.68
N SER A 266 2.18 18.96 26.87
CA SER A 266 1.16 18.02 27.36
C SER A 266 1.04 16.77 26.49
N TYR A 267 0.46 15.70 27.07
CA TYR A 267 0.07 14.51 26.31
C TYR A 267 -0.88 14.86 25.16
N GLY A 268 -1.80 15.80 25.37
CA GLY A 268 -2.74 16.24 24.34
C GLY A 268 -2.03 16.84 23.13
N GLU A 269 -1.01 17.66 23.36
CA GLU A 269 -0.17 18.21 22.29
C GLU A 269 0.66 17.13 21.58
N LEU A 270 1.28 16.21 22.33
CA LEU A 270 2.04 15.09 21.76
C LEU A 270 1.15 14.22 20.86
N MET A 271 -0.02 13.84 21.37
CA MET A 271 -1.00 13.06 20.64
C MET A 271 -1.49 13.81 19.41
N THR A 272 -1.77 15.11 19.53
CA THR A 272 -2.22 15.92 18.40
C THR A 272 -1.17 15.98 17.31
N LEU A 273 0.10 16.22 17.68
CA LEU A 273 1.20 16.24 16.74
C LEU A 273 1.37 14.90 16.04
N PHE A 274 1.39 13.80 16.80
CA PHE A 274 1.54 12.46 16.24
C PHE A 274 0.38 12.10 15.32
N LYS A 275 -0.88 12.25 15.78
CA LYS A 275 -2.08 11.81 15.05
C LYS A 275 -2.43 12.72 13.87
N HIS A 276 -2.29 14.04 14.02
CA HIS A 276 -2.83 15.02 13.07
C HIS A 276 -1.79 15.73 12.22
N THR A 277 -0.49 15.57 12.52
CA THR A 277 0.57 16.23 11.76
C THR A 277 1.54 15.22 11.16
N VAL A 278 2.14 14.36 11.99
CA VAL A 278 3.20 13.46 11.55
C VAL A 278 2.64 12.15 11.00
N GLY A 279 1.62 11.58 11.66
CA GLY A 279 1.08 10.25 11.40
C GLY A 279 0.76 10.02 9.94
N ARG A 280 0.15 11.02 9.29
CA ARG A 280 -0.26 11.05 7.88
C ARG A 280 0.86 10.73 6.89
N TYR A 281 2.09 11.11 7.22
CA TYR A 281 3.24 10.98 6.29
C TYR A 281 4.22 9.89 6.70
N SER A 282 4.04 9.32 7.90
CA SER A 282 5.06 8.51 8.57
C SER A 282 4.84 7.01 8.48
N GLU A 283 3.79 6.57 7.79
CA GLU A 283 3.37 5.16 7.81
C GLU A 283 4.37 4.20 7.16
N ARG A 284 5.06 4.67 6.13
CA ARG A 284 5.94 3.86 5.28
C ARG A 284 7.37 4.43 5.32
N PRO A 285 8.40 3.59 5.44
CA PRO A 285 9.80 4.02 5.39
C PRO A 285 10.27 4.27 3.95
N GLY A 286 9.49 3.85 2.95
CA GLY A 286 9.80 4.01 1.53
C GLY A 286 8.85 3.20 0.65
N TYR A 287 9.01 3.41 -0.66
CA TYR A 287 8.35 2.72 -1.74
C TYR A 287 9.37 1.97 -2.59
N TYR A 288 8.91 0.87 -3.18
CA TYR A 288 9.72 -0.11 -3.87
C TYR A 288 8.95 -0.73 -5.03
N ILE A 289 9.70 -1.16 -6.03
CA ILE A 289 9.20 -1.83 -7.22
C ILE A 289 9.45 -3.33 -7.03
N PHE A 290 8.43 -4.14 -7.29
CA PHE A 290 8.47 -5.60 -7.16
C PHE A 290 8.05 -6.22 -8.48
N THR A 291 8.63 -7.36 -8.85
CA THR A 291 8.03 -8.18 -9.90
C THR A 291 6.83 -8.95 -9.34
N THR A 292 5.81 -9.22 -10.15
CA THR A 292 4.67 -10.06 -9.72
C THR A 292 5.12 -11.46 -9.34
N SER A 293 6.14 -11.99 -10.02
CA SER A 293 6.76 -13.28 -9.74
C SER A 293 7.39 -13.35 -8.34
N GLU A 294 8.08 -12.30 -7.91
CA GLU A 294 8.68 -12.20 -6.58
C GLU A 294 7.61 -12.13 -5.48
N LEU A 295 6.55 -11.35 -5.68
CA LEU A 295 5.44 -11.29 -4.72
C LEU A 295 4.75 -12.65 -4.57
N VAL A 296 4.49 -13.35 -5.68
CA VAL A 296 3.89 -14.70 -5.66
C VAL A 296 4.84 -15.72 -5.03
N ARG A 297 6.14 -15.63 -5.29
CA ARG A 297 7.16 -16.46 -4.61
C ARG A 297 7.12 -16.25 -3.11
N ALA A 298 7.12 -14.99 -2.66
CA ALA A 298 7.19 -14.63 -1.25
C ALA A 298 5.96 -15.11 -0.45
N VAL A 299 4.76 -15.08 -1.04
CA VAL A 299 3.54 -15.56 -0.35
C VAL A 299 3.43 -17.09 -0.31
N ASN A 300 4.06 -17.79 -1.26
CA ASN A 300 4.04 -19.26 -1.34
C ASN A 300 5.20 -19.93 -0.59
N ASN A 301 6.20 -19.16 -0.15
CA ASN A 301 7.29 -19.68 0.66
C ASN A 301 6.91 -19.65 2.14
N GLU A 302 6.57 -20.81 2.70
CA GLU A 302 6.17 -20.95 4.10
C GLU A 302 7.36 -20.84 5.07
N ASP A 303 8.58 -21.15 4.61
CA ASP A 303 9.78 -21.21 5.45
C ASP A 303 10.46 -19.84 5.61
N ILE A 304 10.42 -18.98 4.57
CA ILE A 304 11.06 -17.66 4.55
C ILE A 304 10.17 -16.67 3.79
N LYS A 305 9.38 -15.87 4.54
CA LYS A 305 8.60 -14.75 3.99
C LYS A 305 9.48 -13.51 3.75
N GLU A 306 10.55 -13.64 2.98
CA GLU A 306 11.33 -12.48 2.54
C GLU A 306 10.80 -11.97 1.22
N VAL A 307 10.49 -10.68 1.19
CA VAL A 307 10.05 -9.95 0.01
C VAL A 307 11.20 -9.06 -0.44
N ASN A 308 11.69 -9.30 -1.66
CA ASN A 308 12.76 -8.53 -2.26
C ASN A 308 12.20 -7.57 -3.31
N ASP A 309 12.84 -6.41 -3.47
CA ASP A 309 12.56 -5.54 -4.62
C ASP A 309 13.05 -6.20 -5.92
N TYR A 310 12.70 -5.61 -7.07
CA TYR A 310 13.14 -6.08 -8.39
C TYR A 310 14.67 -6.09 -8.60
N LYS A 311 15.45 -5.44 -7.71
CA LYS A 311 16.91 -5.47 -7.70
C LYS A 311 17.48 -6.55 -6.76
N GLY A 312 16.63 -7.28 -6.04
CA GLY A 312 17.00 -8.33 -5.10
C GLY A 312 17.31 -7.85 -3.68
N ASN A 313 17.02 -6.59 -3.34
CA ASN A 313 17.20 -6.10 -1.97
C ASN A 313 16.01 -6.47 -1.10
N LYS A 314 16.26 -6.94 0.13
CA LYS A 314 15.20 -7.23 1.10
C LYS A 314 14.47 -5.95 1.50
N VAL A 315 13.14 -5.95 1.34
CA VAL A 315 12.26 -4.83 1.71
C VAL A 315 11.34 -5.16 2.88
N ALA A 316 10.78 -6.38 2.92
CA ALA A 316 9.80 -6.76 3.93
C ALA A 316 9.95 -8.23 4.35
N SER A 317 9.37 -8.55 5.51
CA SER A 317 9.32 -9.91 6.07
C SER A 317 7.93 -10.56 5.91
N GLY A 318 7.13 -10.05 4.98
CA GLY A 318 5.80 -10.56 4.66
C GLY A 318 4.98 -9.56 3.86
N ILE A 319 3.80 -10.00 3.44
CA ILE A 319 2.84 -9.19 2.66
C ILE A 319 1.51 -9.22 3.40
N PHE A 320 0.91 -8.03 3.58
CA PHE A 320 -0.43 -7.91 4.11
C PHE A 320 -1.43 -8.36 3.04
N ASN A 321 -2.47 -9.09 3.45
CA ASN A 321 -3.45 -9.67 2.54
C ASN A 321 -2.77 -10.56 1.47
N ASP A 322 -1.87 -11.45 1.92
CA ASP A 322 -1.14 -12.38 1.06
C ASP A 322 -2.07 -13.28 0.21
N SER A 323 -3.28 -13.57 0.70
CA SER A 323 -4.30 -14.28 -0.07
C SER A 323 -4.74 -13.56 -1.35
N ALA A 324 -4.86 -12.23 -1.35
CA ALA A 324 -5.19 -11.47 -2.56
C ALA A 324 -4.07 -11.60 -3.60
N ILE A 325 -2.81 -11.54 -3.15
CA ILE A 325 -1.63 -11.78 -3.99
C ILE A 325 -1.66 -13.19 -4.56
N LYS A 326 -1.88 -14.22 -3.72
CA LYS A 326 -1.97 -15.63 -4.13
C LYS A 326 -3.08 -15.86 -5.15
N ALA A 327 -4.21 -15.20 -5.00
CA ALA A 327 -5.37 -15.41 -5.86
C ALA A 327 -5.27 -14.66 -7.21
N ILE A 328 -4.74 -13.44 -7.21
CA ILE A 328 -4.79 -12.55 -8.38
C ILE A 328 -3.48 -12.55 -9.17
N LEU A 329 -2.33 -12.38 -8.50
CA LEU A 329 -1.06 -12.13 -9.18
C LEU A 329 -0.52 -13.29 -10.04
N PRO A 330 -0.81 -14.58 -9.78
CA PRO A 330 -0.38 -15.65 -10.68
C PRO A 330 -0.90 -15.47 -12.12
N SER A 331 -2.06 -14.83 -12.31
CA SER A 331 -2.58 -14.53 -13.66
C SER A 331 -1.79 -13.45 -14.43
N PHE A 332 -0.88 -12.78 -13.74
CA PHE A 332 0.05 -11.78 -14.29
C PHE A 332 1.50 -12.30 -14.28
N ILE A 333 1.73 -13.59 -14.12
CA ILE A 333 3.04 -14.19 -14.35
C ILE A 333 3.02 -14.72 -15.78
N LEU A 334 4.01 -14.33 -16.59
CA LEU A 334 4.16 -14.94 -17.91
C LEU A 334 4.28 -16.47 -17.71
N PRO A 335 3.53 -17.29 -18.48
CA PRO A 335 3.78 -18.71 -18.49
C PRO A 335 5.25 -18.90 -18.83
N GLN A 336 6.03 -19.45 -17.90
CA GLN A 336 7.32 -19.98 -18.29
C GLN A 336 7.00 -21.05 -19.34
N ILE A 337 7.34 -20.78 -20.60
CA ILE A 337 7.45 -21.85 -21.58
C ILE A 337 8.47 -22.78 -20.96
N SER A 338 7.98 -23.86 -20.36
CA SER A 338 8.80 -24.91 -19.82
C SER A 338 9.55 -25.48 -21.01
N ILE A 339 10.77 -24.97 -21.26
CA ILE A 339 11.72 -25.65 -22.10
C ILE A 339 12.00 -26.93 -21.31
N GLY A 340 11.24 -27.96 -21.66
CA GLY A 340 11.24 -29.21 -20.95
C GLY A 340 12.67 -29.72 -20.87
N ASN A 341 13.25 -29.69 -19.67
CA ASN A 341 14.23 -30.68 -19.29
C ASN A 341 13.48 -32.02 -19.11
N SER A 342 12.83 -32.51 -20.16
CA SER A 342 12.43 -33.90 -20.20
C SER A 342 13.72 -34.68 -20.45
N ARG A 343 14.18 -35.38 -19.41
CA ARG A 343 15.17 -36.44 -19.56
C ARG A 343 14.71 -37.55 -20.53
N ASP A 344 13.45 -37.51 -20.96
CA ASP A 344 12.87 -38.39 -21.99
C ASP A 344 13.31 -38.06 -23.42
N SER A 345 13.91 -36.89 -23.66
CA SER A 345 14.44 -36.52 -24.98
C SER A 345 15.83 -37.09 -25.29
N LEU A 346 16.48 -37.79 -24.33
CA LEU A 346 17.77 -38.46 -24.53
C LEU A 346 17.68 -39.87 -25.14
N PHE A 347 16.46 -40.39 -25.37
CA PHE A 347 16.25 -41.72 -25.98
C PHE A 347 15.36 -41.70 -27.24
N ALA A 348 15.02 -40.52 -27.77
CA ALA A 348 14.34 -40.42 -29.05
C ALA A 348 15.38 -40.51 -30.18
N SER A 349 15.47 -41.69 -30.81
CA SER A 349 16.16 -41.85 -32.10
C SER A 349 15.62 -40.86 -33.13
N PRO A 350 16.47 -40.35 -34.04
CA PRO A 350 16.12 -39.23 -34.91
C PRO A 350 15.18 -39.73 -36.00
N ASN A 351 14.06 -39.05 -36.24
CA ASN A 351 13.53 -38.89 -37.59
C ASN A 351 12.55 -37.73 -37.71
N THR A 352 12.81 -36.93 -38.76
CA THR A 352 11.93 -35.99 -39.47
C THR A 352 11.50 -34.71 -38.74
N VAL A 353 12.30 -33.67 -39.00
CA VAL A 353 11.89 -32.27 -38.97
C VAL A 353 10.92 -32.02 -40.12
N SER A 354 9.73 -31.51 -39.79
CA SER A 354 8.83 -30.84 -40.75
C SER A 354 8.48 -29.47 -40.19
N LEU A 355 9.11 -28.43 -40.74
CA LEU A 355 8.71 -27.03 -40.57
C LEU A 355 7.40 -26.78 -41.33
N PRO A 356 6.43 -26.03 -40.79
CA PRO A 356 5.45 -25.33 -41.60
C PRO A 356 5.96 -23.91 -41.89
N SER A 357 6.37 -23.71 -43.13
CA SER A 357 6.41 -22.43 -43.82
C SER A 357 4.99 -21.92 -44.06
N GLU A 358 4.73 -20.64 -43.78
CA GLU A 358 4.21 -19.66 -44.76
C GLU A 358 3.87 -18.34 -44.05
N GLN A 359 4.87 -17.46 -44.01
CA GLN A 359 4.64 -16.05 -44.26
C GLN A 359 4.23 -15.91 -45.73
N HIS A 360 3.07 -15.32 -46.03
CA HIS A 360 2.86 -14.48 -47.22
C HIS A 360 1.41 -13.97 -47.24
N ALA A 361 1.23 -12.70 -46.85
CA ALA A 361 0.22 -11.83 -47.45
C ALA A 361 0.45 -10.40 -46.93
N LEU A 362 1.28 -9.63 -47.64
CA LEU A 362 1.19 -8.18 -47.76
C LEU A 362 2.35 -7.70 -48.66
N GLN A 363 2.12 -7.64 -49.97
CA GLN A 363 2.76 -6.63 -50.81
C GLN A 363 1.95 -6.36 -52.08
N MET A 364 1.45 -5.11 -52.10
CA MET A 364 1.03 -4.21 -53.19
C MET A 364 1.27 -4.71 -54.63
N GLN A 365 0.23 -4.68 -55.48
CA GLN A 365 -0.06 -3.56 -56.41
C GLN A 365 1.19 -3.03 -57.14
N TYR A 366 1.36 -3.39 -58.41
CA TYR A 366 1.50 -2.46 -59.54
C TYR A 366 1.41 -3.23 -60.87
N SER A 367 0.66 -2.62 -61.80
CA SER A 367 0.46 -2.92 -63.24
C SER A 367 -0.52 -4.03 -63.61
#